data_AF-A0A662SQM6-F1
#
_entry.id   AF-A0A662SQM6-F1
#
_cell.length_a   1.000
_cell.length_b   1.000
_cell.length_c   1.000
_cell.angle_alpha   90.00
_cell.angle_beta   90.00
_cell.angle_gamma   90.00
#
_symmetry.space_group_name_H-M   'P 1'
#
loop_
_entity.id
_entity.type
_entity.pdbx_description
1 polymer ?
#
loop_
_entity_poly.entity_id
_entity_poly.type
_entity_poly.pdbx_seq_one_letter_code
_entity_poly.pdbx_strand_id
1 'polypeptide(L)'
;MVPQTVQTPMLLIFLLTIVALIVEKYHMVVAAMIGAALTIFFGSFIYDIFTPEEAFTQFIDGPTLRLVLGILLLMEGLAKSGLFQFIGLWVVRLVGNRPKILFSAFMFLAAILTTSIPNLPAMLIIGAITASIAKSLRLKLRTWIMYEAIA
;
A
#
# COMPACT_ATOMS: atom_id res chain seq x y z
N MET A 1 -6.78 15.02 33.79
CA MET A 1 -6.36 13.61 33.92
C MET A 1 -7.54 12.76 33.51
N VAL A 2 -7.44 12.02 32.41
CA VAL A 2 -8.51 11.13 31.97
C VAL A 2 -8.69 10.03 33.03
N PRO A 3 -9.91 9.75 33.52
CA PRO A 3 -10.14 8.73 34.54
C PRO A 3 -9.61 7.37 34.09
N GLN A 4 -9.03 6.57 35.00
CA GLN A 4 -8.54 5.23 34.65
C GLN A 4 -9.63 4.32 34.07
N THR A 5 -10.90 4.59 34.40
CA THR A 5 -12.08 3.88 33.88
C THR A 5 -12.28 4.04 32.37
N VAL A 6 -11.70 5.07 31.75
CA VAL A 6 -11.82 5.37 30.32
C VAL A 6 -10.65 4.82 29.51
N GLN A 7 -9.48 4.69 30.13
CA GLN A 7 -8.26 4.22 29.46
C GLN A 7 -8.34 2.72 29.13
N THR A 8 -8.87 1.91 30.06
CA THR A 8 -9.01 0.45 29.89
C THR A 8 -9.86 0.06 28.68
N PRO A 9 -11.09 0.58 28.47
CA PRO A 9 -11.90 0.21 27.31
C PRO A 9 -11.27 0.64 25.99
N MET A 10 -10.65 1.82 25.94
CA MET A 10 -9.98 2.30 24.72
C MET A 10 -8.79 1.42 24.32
N LEU A 11 -7.99 1.01 25.31
CA LEU A 11 -6.86 0.10 25.08
C LEU A 11 -7.33 -1.28 24.61
N LEU A 12 -8.47 -1.75 25.13
CA LEU A 12 -9.08 -3.01 24.73
C LEU A 12 -9.63 -2.96 23.29
N ILE A 13 -10.27 -1.85 22.90
CA ILE A 13 -10.72 -1.62 21.51
C ILE A 13 -9.52 -1.56 20.56
N PHE A 14 -8.45 -0.85 20.94
CA PHE A 14 -7.24 -0.78 20.15
C PHE A 14 -6.61 -2.16 19.93
N LEU A 15 -6.44 -2.93 21.01
CA LEU A 15 -5.83 -4.26 20.95
C LEU A 15 -6.70 -5.24 20.16
N LEU A 16 -8.02 -5.19 20.32
CA LEU A 16 -8.97 -5.96 19.51
C LEU A 16 -8.85 -5.61 18.02
N THR A 17 -8.75 -4.32 17.69
CA THR A 17 -8.61 -3.87 16.29
C THR A 17 -7.30 -4.37 15.68
N ILE A 18 -6.18 -4.29 16.42
CA ILE A 18 -4.89 -4.82 15.97
C ILE A 18 -4.96 -6.34 15.78
N VAL A 19 -5.55 -7.09 16.71
CA VAL A 19 -5.74 -8.54 16.55
C VAL A 19 -6.60 -8.85 15.32
N ALA A 20 -7.69 -8.11 15.10
CA ALA A 20 -8.54 -8.29 13.93
C ALA A 20 -7.79 -8.01 12.61
N LEU A 21 -6.90 -7.00 12.59
CA LEU A 21 -6.05 -6.68 11.44
C LEU A 21 -5.02 -7.79 11.18
N ILE A 22 -4.40 -8.34 12.21
CA ILE A 22 -3.38 -9.40 12.07
C ILE A 22 -3.99 -10.74 11.67
N VAL A 23 -5.17 -11.06 12.20
CA VAL A 23 -5.85 -12.33 11.90
C VAL A 23 -6.35 -12.38 10.46
N GLU A 24 -6.52 -11.23 9.80
CA GLU A 24 -6.93 -11.07 8.39
C GLU A 24 -8.18 -11.90 7.97
N LYS A 25 -8.99 -12.37 8.94
CA LYS A 25 -10.21 -13.14 8.68
C LYS A 25 -11.24 -12.33 7.88
N TYR A 26 -11.21 -11.00 8.03
CA TYR A 26 -11.99 -10.04 7.27
C TYR A 26 -11.07 -9.02 6.62
N HIS A 27 -11.57 -8.34 5.58
CA HIS A 27 -10.82 -7.28 4.89
C HIS A 27 -10.37 -6.20 5.89
N MET A 28 -9.12 -5.75 5.78
CA MET A 28 -8.50 -4.77 6.68
C MET A 28 -9.37 -3.52 6.92
N VAL A 29 -10.06 -3.05 5.88
CA VAL A 29 -10.97 -1.89 5.96
C VAL A 29 -12.14 -2.16 6.89
N VAL A 30 -12.72 -3.37 6.87
CA VAL A 30 -13.85 -3.72 7.75
C VAL A 30 -13.39 -3.74 9.20
N ALA A 31 -12.23 -4.34 9.48
CA ALA A 31 -11.66 -4.35 10.83
C ALA A 31 -11.37 -2.93 11.34
N ALA A 32 -10.77 -2.08 10.51
CA ALA A 32 -10.50 -0.68 10.84
C ALA A 32 -11.80 0.13 11.10
N MET A 33 -12.84 -0.09 10.29
CA MET A 33 -14.13 0.59 10.45
C MET A 33 -14.86 0.15 11.72
N ILE A 34 -14.79 -1.13 12.10
CA ILE A 34 -15.34 -1.61 13.36
C ILE A 34 -14.60 -0.98 14.55
N GLY A 35 -13.25 -0.94 14.50
CA GLY A 35 -12.44 -0.28 15.52
C GLY A 35 -12.78 1.21 15.67
N ALA A 36 -12.93 1.92 14.56
CA ALA A 36 -13.33 3.33 14.55
C ALA A 36 -14.74 3.53 15.12
N ALA A 37 -15.70 2.70 14.72
CA ALA A 37 -17.08 2.76 15.21
C ALA A 37 -17.16 2.51 16.72
N LEU A 38 -16.43 1.51 17.23
CA LEU A 38 -16.34 1.25 18.67
C LEU A 38 -15.68 2.42 19.42
N THR A 39 -14.62 3.00 18.86
CA THR A 39 -13.93 4.14 19.46
C THR A 39 -14.84 5.36 19.57
N ILE A 40 -15.63 5.66 18.52
CA ILE A 40 -16.62 6.75 18.55
C ILE A 40 -17.75 6.42 19.53
N PHE A 41 -18.27 5.20 19.54
CA PHE A 41 -19.35 4.79 20.43
C PHE A 41 -18.97 4.91 21.91
N PHE A 42 -17.83 4.36 22.31
CA PHE A 42 -17.37 4.46 23.69
C PHE A 42 -16.82 5.85 24.03
N GLY A 43 -16.04 6.45 23.13
CA GLY A 43 -15.33 7.70 23.40
C GLY A 43 -16.23 8.92 23.40
N SER A 44 -17.21 8.95 22.51
CA SER A 44 -18.14 10.06 22.38
C SER A 44 -19.42 9.85 23.20
N PHE A 45 -20.13 8.73 23.01
CA PHE A 45 -21.47 8.55 23.61
C PHE A 45 -21.45 8.10 25.07
N ILE A 46 -20.42 7.37 25.52
CA ILE A 46 -20.38 6.81 26.89
C ILE A 46 -19.52 7.67 27.81
N TYR A 47 -18.35 8.10 27.33
CA TYR A 47 -17.36 8.80 28.16
C TYR A 47 -17.24 10.31 27.84
N ASP A 48 -17.93 10.81 26.82
CA ASP A 48 -17.96 12.22 26.41
C ASP A 48 -16.57 12.89 26.34
N ILE A 49 -15.60 12.15 25.79
CA ILE A 49 -14.18 12.57 25.70
C ILE A 49 -13.98 13.53 24.53
N PHE A 50 -14.67 13.26 23.42
CA PHE A 50 -14.61 14.01 22.18
C PHE A 50 -15.96 13.92 21.47
N THR A 51 -16.28 14.93 20.67
CA THR A 51 -17.48 14.90 19.82
C THR A 51 -17.23 14.08 18.55
N PRO A 52 -18.27 13.54 17.88
CA PRO A 52 -18.08 12.82 16.62
C PRO A 52 -17.41 13.70 15.55
N GLU A 53 -17.69 15.01 15.56
CA GLU A 53 -17.10 16.00 14.66
C GLU A 53 -15.60 16.19 14.91
N GLU A 54 -15.19 16.27 16.18
CA GLU A 54 -13.77 16.27 16.57
C GLU A 54 -13.09 14.98 16.14
N ALA A 55 -13.78 13.84 16.20
CA ALA A 55 -13.20 12.58 15.78
C ALA A 55 -12.81 12.58 14.29
N PHE A 56 -13.67 13.12 13.42
CA PHE A 56 -13.38 13.24 12.00
C PHE A 56 -12.31 14.27 11.67
N THR A 57 -12.20 15.35 12.45
CA THR A 57 -11.28 16.45 12.15
C THR A 57 -9.90 16.29 12.78
N GLN A 58 -9.82 15.66 13.95
CA GLN A 58 -8.57 15.50 14.71
C GLN A 58 -7.92 14.13 14.52
N PHE A 59 -8.69 13.05 14.38
CA PHE A 59 -8.12 11.71 14.20
C PHE A 59 -7.86 11.33 12.74
N ILE A 60 -8.47 12.04 11.77
CA ILE A 60 -8.25 11.79 10.34
C ILE A 60 -7.42 12.91 9.75
N ASP A 61 -6.19 12.57 9.33
CA ASP A 61 -5.34 13.48 8.56
C ASP A 61 -5.80 13.54 7.10
N GLY A 62 -6.75 14.44 6.84
CA GLY A 62 -7.31 14.69 5.52
C GLY A 62 -6.27 15.05 4.45
N PRO A 63 -5.32 15.98 4.71
CA PRO A 63 -4.19 16.24 3.82
C PRO A 63 -3.44 14.98 3.38
N THR A 64 -3.05 14.13 4.34
CA THR A 64 -2.35 12.88 4.02
C THR A 64 -3.21 11.93 3.21
N LEU A 65 -4.50 11.78 3.56
CA LEU A 65 -5.43 10.93 2.79
C LEU A 65 -5.56 11.40 1.33
N ARG A 66 -5.74 12.70 1.11
CA ARG A 66 -5.84 13.28 -0.24
C ARG A 66 -4.55 13.12 -1.04
N LEU A 67 -3.39 13.26 -0.39
CA LEU A 67 -2.09 13.05 -1.01
C LEU A 67 -1.94 11.59 -1.48
N VAL A 68 -2.22 10.63 -0.59
CA VAL A 68 -2.16 9.20 -0.91
C VAL A 68 -3.12 8.85 -2.05
N LEU A 69 -4.37 9.32 -1.98
CA LEU A 69 -5.35 9.12 -3.06
C LEU A 69 -4.87 9.73 -4.38
N GLY A 70 -4.29 10.94 -4.35
CA GLY A 70 -3.73 11.59 -5.53
C GLY A 70 -2.61 10.79 -6.17
N ILE A 71 -1.66 10.29 -5.36
CA ILE A 71 -0.55 9.45 -5.86
C ILE A 71 -1.10 8.14 -6.44
N LEU A 72 -2.05 7.48 -5.77
CA LEU A 72 -2.65 6.24 -6.27
C LEU A 72 -3.38 6.44 -7.62
N LEU A 73 -4.18 7.49 -7.74
CA LEU A 73 -4.89 7.81 -9.00
C LEU A 73 -3.92 8.17 -10.13
N LEU A 74 -2.90 8.97 -9.85
CA LEU A 74 -1.87 9.32 -10.84
C LEU A 74 -1.13 8.06 -11.31
N MET A 75 -0.71 7.19 -10.40
CA MET A 75 0.00 5.95 -10.74
C MET A 75 -0.85 4.99 -11.55
N GLU A 76 -2.14 4.84 -11.21
CA GLU A 76 -3.09 4.04 -11.99
C GLU A 76 -3.26 4.59 -13.42
N GLY A 77 -3.32 5.93 -13.57
CA GLY A 77 -3.35 6.59 -14.89
C GLY A 77 -2.08 6.34 -15.70
N LEU A 78 -0.90 6.45 -15.07
CA LEU A 78 0.39 6.14 -15.70
C LEU A 78 0.50 4.66 -16.08
N ALA A 79 -0.10 3.76 -15.30
CA ALA A 79 -0.09 2.33 -15.59
C ALA A 79 -0.88 2.01 -16.85
N LYS A 80 -2.02 2.67 -17.05
CA LYS A 80 -2.87 2.49 -18.23
C LYS A 80 -2.35 3.16 -19.50
N SER A 81 -1.50 4.18 -19.38
CA SER A 81 -0.95 4.92 -20.53
C SER A 81 0.09 4.13 -21.34
N GLY A 82 0.57 2.99 -20.82
CA GLY A 82 1.63 2.21 -21.45
C GLY A 82 3.04 2.77 -21.20
N LEU A 83 3.18 3.82 -20.40
CA LEU A 83 4.47 4.42 -20.04
C LEU A 83 5.46 3.37 -19.51
N PHE A 84 5.00 2.49 -18.61
CA PHE A 84 5.87 1.48 -18.01
C PHE A 84 6.30 0.39 -19.01
N GLN A 85 5.42 0.03 -19.95
CA GLN A 85 5.77 -0.91 -21.04
C GLN A 85 6.87 -0.31 -21.92
N PHE A 86 6.78 0.99 -22.21
CA PHE A 86 7.82 1.71 -22.93
C PHE A 86 9.15 1.71 -22.16
N ILE A 87 9.15 2.03 -20.87
CA ILE A 87 10.36 2.00 -20.02
C ILE A 87 11.01 0.62 -20.04
N GLY A 88 10.22 -0.45 -19.89
CA GLY A 88 10.72 -1.81 -19.94
C GLY A 88 11.41 -2.17 -21.25
N LEU A 89 10.77 -1.85 -22.38
CA LEU A 89 11.34 -2.05 -23.70
C LEU A 89 12.63 -1.23 -23.89
N TRP A 90 12.68 -0.03 -23.30
CA TRP A 90 13.87 0.82 -23.32
C TRP A 90 15.04 0.19 -22.59
N VAL A 91 14.80 -0.38 -21.39
CA VAL A 91 15.81 -1.11 -20.62
C VAL A 91 16.29 -2.35 -21.39
N VAL A 92 15.39 -3.10 -22.03
CA VAL A 92 15.76 -4.24 -22.89
C VAL A 92 16.66 -3.81 -24.05
N ARG A 93 16.38 -2.66 -24.67
CA ARG A 93 17.21 -2.11 -25.75
C ARG A 93 18.60 -1.70 -25.27
N LEU A 94 18.73 -1.16 -24.06
CA LEU A 94 20.01 -0.75 -23.47
C LEU A 94 20.88 -1.93 -23.05
N VAL A 95 20.28 -2.92 -22.38
CA VAL A 95 21.00 -4.02 -21.73
C VAL A 95 21.18 -5.24 -22.66
N GLY A 96 20.34 -5.34 -23.70
CA GLY A 96 20.34 -6.44 -24.66
C GLY A 96 19.66 -7.71 -24.14
N ASN A 97 19.75 -8.78 -24.92
CA ASN A 97 18.97 -10.01 -24.72
C ASN A 97 19.60 -11.03 -23.74
N ARG A 98 20.46 -10.59 -22.80
CA ARG A 98 21.14 -11.49 -21.85
C ARG A 98 20.33 -11.62 -20.56
N PRO A 99 19.74 -12.80 -20.24
CA PRO A 99 18.78 -12.94 -19.15
C PRO A 99 19.29 -12.50 -17.78
N LYS A 100 20.56 -12.78 -17.46
CA LYS A 100 21.17 -12.42 -16.17
C LYS A 100 21.36 -10.91 -16.00
N ILE A 101 21.78 -10.22 -17.06
CA ILE A 101 22.04 -8.78 -17.02
C ILE A 101 20.69 -8.04 -17.02
N LEU A 102 19.73 -8.52 -17.80
CA LEU A 102 18.36 -8.00 -17.80
C LEU A 102 17.73 -8.15 -16.41
N PHE A 103 17.89 -9.30 -15.76
CA PHE A 103 17.38 -9.52 -14.41
C PHE A 103 17.97 -8.53 -13.40
N SER A 104 19.30 -8.34 -13.42
CA SER A 104 19.94 -7.37 -12.54
C SER A 104 19.46 -5.94 -12.81
N ALA A 105 19.30 -5.55 -14.07
CA ALA A 105 18.82 -4.21 -14.43
C ALA A 105 17.38 -3.98 -13.95
N PHE A 106 16.54 -5.01 -13.99
CA PHE A 106 15.17 -4.98 -13.49
C PHE A 106 15.11 -4.85 -11.97
N MET A 107 15.97 -5.57 -11.24
CA MET A 107 16.10 -5.42 -9.79
C MET A 107 16.57 -4.03 -9.38
N PHE A 108 17.53 -3.44 -10.12
CA PHE A 108 17.93 -2.05 -9.89
C PHE A 108 16.81 -1.06 -10.19
N LEU A 109 16.08 -1.26 -11.29
CA LEU A 109 14.92 -0.44 -11.62
C LEU A 109 13.86 -0.52 -10.51
N ALA A 110 13.58 -1.73 -10.03
CA ALA A 110 12.66 -1.98 -8.93
C ALA A 110 13.06 -1.21 -7.67
N ALA A 111 14.31 -1.35 -7.21
CA ALA A 111 14.83 -0.68 -6.03
C ALA A 111 14.77 0.87 -6.12
N ILE A 112 15.05 1.44 -7.30
CA ILE A 112 14.96 2.89 -7.51
C ILE A 112 13.49 3.35 -7.46
N LEU A 113 12.60 2.61 -8.10
CA LEU A 113 11.18 2.94 -8.12
C LEU A 113 10.55 2.82 -6.72
N THR A 114 10.86 1.78 -5.95
CA THR A 114 10.32 1.58 -4.58
C THR A 114 10.81 2.62 -3.58
N THR A 115 11.97 3.24 -3.81
CA THR A 115 12.46 4.33 -2.95
C THR A 115 11.63 5.61 -3.08
N SER A 116 11.03 5.86 -4.26
CA SER A 116 10.30 7.11 -4.55
C SER A 116 8.79 6.93 -4.66
N ILE A 117 8.33 5.73 -4.98
CA ILE A 117 6.92 5.39 -5.21
C ILE A 117 6.41 4.52 -4.06
N PRO A 118 5.17 4.75 -3.56
CA PRO A 118 4.59 3.87 -2.54
C PRO A 118 4.54 2.40 -2.98
N ASN A 119 4.67 1.48 -2.02
CA ASN A 119 4.85 0.05 -2.24
C ASN A 119 3.82 -0.59 -3.20
N LEU A 120 2.53 -0.25 -3.06
CA LEU A 120 1.46 -0.82 -3.89
C LEU A 120 1.59 -0.41 -5.38
N PRO A 121 1.61 0.90 -5.73
CA PRO A 121 1.89 1.32 -7.10
C PRO A 121 3.22 0.84 -7.65
N ALA A 122 4.31 0.89 -6.87
CA ALA A 122 5.63 0.45 -7.33
C ALA A 122 5.59 -1.03 -7.78
N MET A 123 4.95 -1.89 -6.99
CA MET A 123 4.80 -3.31 -7.30
C MET A 123 3.93 -3.56 -8.54
N LEU A 124 2.85 -2.79 -8.72
CA LEU A 124 2.01 -2.88 -9.93
C LEU A 124 2.79 -2.47 -11.18
N ILE A 125 3.62 -1.42 -11.07
CA ILE A 125 4.49 -0.95 -12.14
C ILE A 125 5.48 -2.03 -12.53
N ILE A 126 6.32 -2.46 -11.59
CA ILE A 126 7.37 -3.46 -11.83
C ILE A 126 6.73 -4.74 -12.38
N GLY A 127 5.64 -5.21 -11.78
CA GLY A 127 4.89 -6.37 -12.26
C GLY A 127 4.39 -6.23 -13.70
N ALA A 128 3.87 -5.06 -14.09
CA ALA A 128 3.44 -4.79 -15.46
C ALA A 128 4.61 -4.76 -16.47
N ILE A 129 5.74 -4.17 -16.08
CA ILE A 129 6.96 -4.13 -16.91
C ILE A 129 7.48 -5.56 -17.12
N THR A 130 7.66 -6.30 -16.03
CA THR A 130 8.17 -7.68 -16.03
C THR A 130 7.23 -8.61 -16.79
N ALA A 131 5.90 -8.45 -16.67
CA ALA A 131 4.92 -9.24 -17.42
C ALA A 131 5.01 -9.00 -18.94
N SER A 132 5.13 -7.74 -19.36
CA SER A 132 5.27 -7.37 -20.78
C SER A 132 6.51 -8.01 -21.43
N ILE A 133 7.61 -8.03 -20.68
CA ILE A 133 8.90 -8.54 -21.16
C ILE A 133 8.98 -10.06 -21.05
N ALA A 134 8.43 -10.64 -19.99
CA ALA A 134 8.38 -12.09 -19.83
C ALA A 134 7.63 -12.76 -20.97
N LYS A 135 6.56 -12.13 -21.48
CA LYS A 135 5.85 -12.59 -22.68
C LYS A 135 6.73 -12.55 -23.93
N SER A 136 7.57 -11.52 -24.06
CA SER A 136 8.44 -11.30 -25.22
C SER A 136 9.69 -12.20 -25.22
N LEU A 137 10.23 -12.54 -24.05
CA LEU A 137 11.44 -13.36 -23.87
C LEU A 137 11.18 -14.80 -23.37
N ARG A 138 9.92 -15.23 -23.23
CA ARG A 138 9.52 -16.54 -22.63
C ARG A 138 10.14 -16.80 -21.25
N LEU A 139 10.20 -15.76 -20.41
CA LEU A 139 10.74 -15.87 -19.04
C LEU A 139 9.69 -16.42 -18.07
N LYS A 140 10.14 -17.07 -16.99
CA LYS A 140 9.27 -17.50 -15.89
C LYS A 140 8.87 -16.30 -15.02
N LEU A 141 7.76 -15.64 -15.38
CA LEU A 141 7.24 -14.44 -14.70
C LEU A 141 7.15 -14.58 -13.17
N ARG A 142 6.63 -15.72 -12.70
CA ARG A 142 6.49 -16.01 -11.26
C ARG A 142 7.81 -15.86 -10.51
N THR A 143 8.90 -16.36 -11.09
CA THR A 143 10.22 -16.33 -10.44
C THR A 143 10.77 -14.92 -10.37
N TRP A 144 10.60 -14.13 -11.42
CA TRP A 144 11.11 -12.75 -11.48
C TRP A 144 10.38 -11.83 -10.50
N ILE A 145 9.04 -11.86 -10.50
CA ILE A 145 8.25 -11.04 -9.57
C ILE A 145 8.56 -11.40 -8.11
N MET A 146 8.79 -12.68 -7.78
CA MET A 146 9.17 -13.05 -6.40
C MET A 146 10.49 -12.42 -5.96
N TYR A 147 11.48 -12.35 -6.85
CA TYR A 147 12.74 -11.70 -6.50
C TYR A 147 12.60 -10.17 -6.45
N GLU A 148 11.89 -9.58 -7.40
CA GLU A 148 11.63 -8.13 -7.44
C GLU A 148 10.80 -7.66 -6.24
N ALA A 149 9.94 -8.51 -5.68
CA ALA A 149 9.18 -8.20 -4.47
C ALA A 149 10.04 -8.23 -3.19
N ILE A 150 11.22 -8.85 -3.23
CA ILE A 150 12.16 -8.90 -2.11
C ILE A 150 13.18 -7.75 -2.19
N ALA A 151 13.39 -7.18 -3.38
CA ALA A 151 14.36 -6.12 -3.67
C ALA A 151 13.85 -4.73 -3.25
#